data_AF-A0A3B9NTH5-F1
#
_entry.id   AF-A0A3B9NTH5-F1
#
_cell.length_a   1.000
_cell.length_b   1.000
_cell.length_c   1.000
_cell.angle_alpha   90.00
_cell.angle_beta   90.00
_cell.angle_gamma   90.00
#
_symmetry.space_group_name_H-M   'P 1'
#
loop_
_entity.id
_entity.type
_entity.pdbx_description
1 polymer ?
#
loop_
_entity_poly.entity_id
_entity_poly.type
_entity_poly.pdbx_seq_one_letter_code
_entity_poly.pdbx_strand_id
1 'polypeptide(L)'
;MTDQNEPTESVAPVASDDLFGDWLPIETAPKGRKAVLVFRADRLCTFCATWDDITNEWRHFGGSSYPVGGEITHWMPLPSPPNGDDHQLGAEE
;
A
#
# COMPACT_ATOMS: atom_id res chain seq x y z
N MET A 1 -5.11 21.51 -49.72
CA MET A 1 -5.55 21.47 -48.31
C MET A 1 -4.45 20.79 -47.54
N THR A 2 -3.81 21.53 -46.64
CA THR A 2 -2.69 21.10 -45.81
C THR A 2 -3.25 20.60 -44.49
N ASP A 3 -2.80 19.44 -44.01
CA ASP A 3 -2.90 19.03 -42.60
C ASP A 3 -1.79 17.99 -42.37
N GLN A 4 -0.60 18.39 -41.89
CA GLN A 4 -0.18 18.32 -40.47
C GLN A 4 -0.24 16.87 -39.94
N ASN A 5 0.83 16.08 -40.06
CA ASN A 5 1.95 15.97 -39.12
C ASN A 5 1.53 15.56 -37.69
N GLU A 6 1.39 14.25 -37.44
CA GLU A 6 1.45 13.68 -36.08
C GLU A 6 2.76 12.89 -35.93
N PRO A 7 3.61 13.22 -34.94
CA PRO A 7 4.81 12.43 -34.66
C PRO A 7 4.39 11.17 -33.88
N THR A 8 4.88 10.01 -34.36
CA THR A 8 4.87 8.75 -33.61
C THR A 8 5.67 8.94 -32.33
N GLU A 9 5.00 9.22 -31.21
CA GLU A 9 5.63 9.14 -29.90
C GLU A 9 5.89 7.66 -29.59
N SER A 10 7.11 7.25 -29.90
CA SER A 10 7.74 6.04 -29.38
C SER A 10 7.80 6.18 -27.87
N VAL A 11 6.76 5.68 -27.18
CA VAL A 11 6.75 5.56 -25.73
C VAL A 11 7.89 4.62 -25.34
N ALA A 12 8.99 5.21 -24.88
CA ALA A 12 10.09 4.46 -24.27
C ALA A 12 9.54 3.62 -23.11
N PRO A 13 10.05 2.41 -22.86
CA PRO A 13 9.62 1.62 -21.71
C PRO A 13 9.98 2.41 -20.46
N VAL A 14 8.98 2.97 -19.80
CA VAL A 14 9.13 3.53 -18.46
C VAL A 14 9.65 2.39 -17.58
N ALA A 15 10.87 2.57 -17.07
CA ALA A 15 11.54 1.61 -16.21
C ALA A 15 10.57 1.22 -15.09
N SER A 16 10.10 -0.03 -15.16
CA SER A 16 9.17 -0.63 -14.20
C SER A 16 9.99 -1.21 -13.06
N ASP A 17 10.60 -0.33 -12.26
CA ASP A 17 11.33 -0.73 -11.06
C ASP A 17 10.33 -0.69 -9.88
N ASP A 18 9.66 -1.81 -9.62
CA ASP A 18 9.14 -2.24 -8.31
C ASP A 18 8.37 -1.24 -7.40
N LEU A 19 7.66 -0.25 -7.96
CA LEU A 19 6.94 0.76 -7.15
C LEU A 19 5.60 0.30 -6.55
N PHE A 20 5.14 -0.92 -6.83
CA PHE A 20 3.92 -1.45 -6.25
C PHE A 20 4.15 -2.89 -5.83
N GLY A 21 4.32 -3.13 -4.52
CA GLY A 21 4.28 -4.50 -4.02
C GLY A 21 2.92 -5.11 -4.33
N ASP A 22 2.92 -6.27 -4.99
CA ASP A 22 1.70 -7.02 -5.28
C ASP A 22 0.90 -7.30 -4.00
N TRP A 23 -0.41 -7.53 -4.16
CA TRP A 23 -1.23 -8.05 -3.07
C TRP A 23 -0.71 -9.43 -2.65
N LEU A 24 -0.28 -9.55 -1.40
CA LEU A 24 0.31 -10.77 -0.84
C LEU A 24 -0.71 -11.52 0.01
N PRO A 25 -0.59 -12.86 0.17
CA PRO A 25 -1.44 -13.64 1.07
C PRO A 25 -1.37 -13.12 2.51
N ILE A 26 -2.51 -13.03 3.21
CA ILE A 26 -2.57 -12.45 4.55
C ILE A 26 -1.70 -13.17 5.59
N GLU A 27 -1.37 -14.44 5.38
CA GLU A 27 -0.49 -15.23 6.24
C GLU A 27 0.95 -14.68 6.28
N THR A 28 1.35 -13.95 5.25
CA THR A 28 2.66 -13.31 5.13
C THR A 28 2.72 -11.91 5.74
N ALA A 29 1.57 -11.37 6.16
CA ALA A 29 1.51 -10.03 6.71
C ALA A 29 2.26 -9.94 8.04
N PRO A 30 2.94 -8.81 8.31
CA PRO A 30 3.67 -8.61 9.55
C PRO A 30 2.69 -8.60 10.74
N LYS A 31 2.79 -9.61 11.59
CA LYS A 31 2.00 -9.76 12.83
C LYS A 31 2.59 -8.93 13.96
N GLY A 32 2.44 -7.62 13.87
CA GLY A 32 2.86 -6.69 14.92
C GLY A 32 1.94 -5.49 15.03
N ARG A 33 2.36 -4.48 15.79
CA ARG A 33 1.59 -3.25 16.06
C ARG A 33 1.55 -2.25 14.89
N LYS A 34 1.98 -2.65 13.70
CA LYS A 34 1.97 -1.79 12.52
C LYS A 34 0.65 -1.95 11.77
N ALA A 35 0.11 -0.83 11.30
CA ALA A 35 -1.02 -0.86 10.39
C ALA A 35 -0.59 -1.44 9.03
N VAL A 36 -1.43 -2.28 8.45
CA VAL A 36 -1.31 -2.81 7.08
C VAL A 36 -2.60 -2.57 6.31
N LEU A 37 -2.50 -2.41 4.99
CA LEU A 37 -3.67 -2.34 4.12
C LEU A 37 -4.11 -3.76 3.77
N VAL A 38 -5.38 -4.10 4.00
CA VAL A 38 -5.97 -5.41 3.72
C VAL A 38 -7.18 -5.29 2.82
N PHE A 39 -7.44 -6.31 2.01
CA PHE A 39 -8.68 -6.44 1.24
C PHE A 39 -9.65 -7.40 1.94
N ARG A 40 -10.89 -6.96 2.13
CA ARG A 40 -11.99 -7.77 2.67
C ARG A 40 -12.92 -8.22 1.54
N ALA A 41 -12.97 -9.53 1.32
CA ALA A 41 -13.76 -10.09 0.22
C ALA A 41 -15.29 -9.92 0.44
N ASP A 42 -15.75 -9.93 1.69
CA ASP A 42 -17.17 -9.78 2.04
C ASP A 42 -17.71 -8.36 1.79
N ARG A 43 -16.84 -7.35 1.90
CA ARG A 43 -17.17 -5.93 1.65
C ARG A 43 -16.71 -5.41 0.31
N LEU A 44 -15.91 -6.19 -0.41
CA LEU A 44 -15.29 -5.82 -1.69
C LEU A 44 -14.52 -4.49 -1.59
N CYS A 45 -13.88 -4.22 -0.46
CA CYS A 45 -13.13 -2.98 -0.23
C CYS A 45 -11.92 -3.18 0.70
N THR A 46 -11.09 -2.14 0.79
CA THR A 46 -9.83 -2.15 1.54
C THR A 46 -9.95 -1.46 2.89
N PHE A 47 -9.23 -1.97 3.89
CA PHE A 47 -9.18 -1.41 5.24
C PHE A 47 -7.75 -1.35 5.78
N CYS A 48 -7.51 -0.46 6.74
CA CYS A 48 -6.31 -0.53 7.57
C CYS A 48 -6.56 -1.49 8.74
N ALA A 49 -5.73 -2.52 8.86
CA ALA A 49 -5.78 -3.52 9.91
C ALA A 49 -4.48 -3.55 10.72
N THR A 50 -4.56 -4.01 11.96
CA THR A 50 -3.43 -4.36 12.82
C THR A 50 -3.64 -5.75 13.39
N TRP A 51 -2.55 -6.47 13.60
CA TRP A 51 -2.61 -7.72 14.33
C TRP A 51 -2.76 -7.42 15.82
N ASP A 52 -3.70 -8.09 16.49
CA ASP A 52 -3.87 -8.05 17.94
C ASP A 52 -3.27 -9.31 18.56
N ASP A 53 -2.15 -9.16 19.26
CA ASP A 53 -1.44 -10.25 19.94
C ASP A 53 -2.25 -10.86 21.09
N ILE A 54 -3.22 -10.14 21.66
CA ILE A 54 -4.03 -10.64 22.78
C ILE A 54 -5.07 -11.63 22.28
N THR A 55 -5.76 -11.29 21.19
CA THR A 55 -6.82 -12.12 20.62
C THR A 55 -6.36 -13.03 19.49
N ASN A 56 -5.14 -12.85 18.99
CA ASN A 56 -4.59 -13.54 17.82
C ASN A 56 -5.47 -13.37 16.58
N GLU A 57 -5.96 -12.15 16.37
CA GLU A 57 -6.84 -11.80 15.27
C GLU A 57 -6.45 -10.46 14.65
N TRP A 58 -6.78 -10.31 13.37
CA TRP A 58 -6.69 -9.00 12.72
C TRP A 58 -7.87 -8.13 13.14
N ARG A 59 -7.58 -6.87 13.47
CA ARG A 59 -8.55 -5.85 13.87
C ARG A 59 -8.38 -4.59 13.07
N HIS A 60 -9.42 -3.78 12.99
CA HIS A 60 -9.31 -2.43 12.43
C HIS A 60 -8.27 -1.62 13.20
N PHE A 61 -7.35 -1.00 12.46
CA PHE A 61 -6.40 -0.06 13.04
C PHE A 61 -7.15 1.16 13.60
N GLY A 62 -6.75 1.64 14.78
CA GLY A 62 -7.37 2.82 15.43
C GLY A 62 -8.51 2.52 16.41
N GLY A 63 -8.67 1.26 16.85
CA GLY A 63 -9.43 0.95 18.07
C GLY A 63 -10.89 0.54 17.89
N SER A 64 -11.31 0.16 16.68
CA SER A 64 -12.58 -0.56 16.55
C SER A 64 -12.41 -2.00 17.06
N SER A 65 -13.34 -2.44 17.91
CA SER A 65 -13.34 -3.76 18.55
C SER A 65 -13.76 -4.90 17.61
N TYR A 66 -14.12 -4.60 16.36
CA TYR A 66 -14.58 -5.60 15.43
C TYR A 66 -13.41 -6.33 14.76
N PRO A 67 -13.35 -7.67 14.86
CA PRO A 67 -12.37 -8.45 14.13
C PRO A 67 -12.63 -8.34 12.63
N VAL A 68 -11.54 -8.34 11.87
CA VAL A 68 -11.55 -8.44 10.40
C VAL A 68 -10.94 -9.76 9.91
N GLY A 69 -10.35 -10.55 10.82
CA GLY A 69 -9.50 -11.70 10.50
C GLY A 69 -10.14 -12.87 9.76
N GLY A 70 -11.46 -13.03 9.78
CA GLY A 70 -12.14 -14.16 9.11
C GLY A 70 -12.35 -13.98 7.61
N GLU A 71 -12.25 -12.76 7.08
CA GLU A 71 -12.69 -12.42 5.72
C GLU A 71 -11.64 -11.64 4.91
N ILE A 72 -10.46 -11.45 5.50
CA ILE A 72 -9.30 -10.88 4.82
C ILE A 72 -8.51 -11.99 4.14
N THR A 73 -8.12 -11.74 2.91
CA THR A 73 -7.42 -12.73 2.08
C THR A 73 -6.04 -12.24 1.67
N HIS A 74 -5.89 -10.94 1.49
CA HIS A 74 -4.66 -10.33 1.01
C HIS A 74 -4.32 -9.04 1.76
N TRP A 75 -3.03 -8.70 1.78
CA TRP A 75 -2.51 -7.44 2.28
C TRP A 75 -1.55 -6.82 1.27
N MET A 76 -1.28 -5.52 1.43
CA MET A 76 -0.31 -4.80 0.60
C MET A 76 0.84 -4.27 1.46
N PRO A 77 2.10 -4.56 1.10
CA PRO A 77 3.25 -3.94 1.75
C PRO A 77 3.27 -2.43 1.45
N LEU A 78 3.70 -1.64 2.43
CA LEU A 78 3.92 -0.23 2.19
C LEU A 78 5.08 -0.07 1.21
N PRO A 79 4.93 0.78 0.16
CA PRO A 79 6.06 1.12 -0.68
C PRO A 79 7.14 1.78 0.17
N SER A 80 8.39 1.70 -0.30
CA SER A 80 9.46 2.50 0.25
C SER A 80 9.03 3.98 0.26
N PRO A 81 9.35 4.75 1.32
CA PRO A 81 9.09 6.18 1.30
C PRO A 81 9.75 6.77 0.05
N PRO A 82 9.12 7.76 -0.62
CA PRO A 82 9.78 8.44 -1.72
C PRO A 82 11.11 8.98 -1.20
N ASN A 83 12.20 8.71 -1.92
CA ASN A 83 13.53 9.20 -1.54
C ASN A 83 13.42 10.70 -1.28
N GLY A 84 13.53 11.09 -0.01
CA GLY A 84 13.72 12.49 0.33
C GLY A 84 15.08 12.87 -0.21
N ASP A 85 15.11 13.61 -1.31
CA ASP A 85 16.20 14.55 -1.51
C ASP A 85 16.31 15.34 -0.21
N ASP A 86 17.50 15.29 0.37
CA ASP A 86 17.93 15.92 1.61
C ASP A 86 17.75 17.45 1.48
N HIS A 87 16.51 17.93 1.54
CA HIS A 87 16.24 19.35 1.65
C HIS A 87 16.30 19.71 3.13
N GLN A 88 17.53 19.72 3.64
CA GLN A 88 18.08 20.75 4.50
C GLN A 88 17.04 21.55 5.27
N LEU A 89 16.58 21.00 6.41
CA LEU A 89 16.01 21.83 7.46
C LEU A 89 17.17 22.63 8.06
N GLY A 90 17.38 23.81 7.49
CA GLY A 90 18.19 24.84 8.12
C GLY A 90 17.68 25.06 9.54
N ALA A 91 18.59 24.92 10.51
CA ALA A 91 18.40 25.49 11.81
C ALA A 91 18.25 27.01 11.63
N GLU A 92 17.05 27.52 11.89
CA GLU A 92 16.87 28.93 12.20
C GLU A 92 16.94 29.10 13.73
N GLU A 93 17.85 30.00 14.11
CA GLU A 93 18.28 30.41 15.47
C GLU A 93 17.16 30.84 16.41
#